data_AF-A0A1M5KAP4-F1
#
_entry.id   AF-A0A1M5KAP4-F1
#
_cell.length_a   1.000
_cell.length_b   1.000
_cell.length_c   1.000
_cell.angle_alpha   90.00
_cell.angle_beta   90.00
_cell.angle_gamma   90.00
#
_symmetry.space_group_name_H-M   'P 1'
#
loop_
_entity.id
_entity.type
_entity.pdbx_description
1 polymer ?
#
loop_
_entity_poly.entity_id
_entity_poly.type
_entity_poly.pdbx_seq_one_letter_code
_entity_poly.pdbx_strand_id
1 'polypeptide(L)'
;MKIKLIGVFLFIISCFQAQEIIDKSIFKKCRKEFNKKICLSDEDKDGVLFYLDKCPKESGVLENKGCPWSDKDEDGVFDKDDECPEIKGLAEYKGCPIPDADGDGVLDYDDACPTTFGYKSKDPYKNGCMKDDCDKKFIEWENRLQRFIDESKNVNYDKLKDKIIKELNEKLLPNNDVVVFNDLQYYLCGTTGTDYYCKPHYNFLTPVFTTENFWDEETVLKIYDRLKKNIILAKKTLGEGSSVEFEKKPVINREYKYSKLTDLYKKENDVIVYTKLHHKEKHILKYSTLSIEISKNDLDNKIEVKTLYTENNSWYGRSFITIYQYIDNDWIIIENKEQKKN
;
A
#
# COMPACT_ATOMS: atom_id res chain seq x y z
N MET A 1 -119.99 0.11 7.78
CA MET A 1 -119.80 1.53 8.19
C MET A 1 -118.65 1.53 9.20
N LYS A 2 -117.45 2.07 9.00
CA LYS A 2 -116.89 3.02 8.03
C LYS A 2 -115.48 2.57 7.63
N ILE A 3 -115.16 2.82 6.36
CA ILE A 3 -113.85 2.78 5.72
C ILE A 3 -113.01 3.99 6.17
N LYS A 4 -111.69 3.83 6.31
CA LYS A 4 -110.61 4.77 5.90
C LYS A 4 -109.25 4.08 6.04
N LEU A 5 -108.64 3.62 4.94
CA LEU A 5 -107.69 4.32 4.06
C LEU A 5 -106.31 4.56 4.74
N ILE A 6 -105.32 3.71 4.45
CA ILE A 6 -104.18 3.93 3.51
C ILE A 6 -103.09 4.86 4.08
N GLY A 7 -101.86 4.34 4.16
CA GLY A 7 -100.66 5.16 4.35
C GLY A 7 -99.41 4.37 4.72
N VAL A 8 -98.97 3.45 3.86
CA VAL A 8 -97.57 3.00 3.86
C VAL A 8 -96.71 4.20 3.50
N PHE A 9 -95.81 4.63 4.38
CA PHE A 9 -94.67 5.48 4.03
C PHE A 9 -93.40 4.93 4.68
N LEU A 10 -92.65 4.18 3.88
CA LEU A 10 -91.22 3.97 4.05
C LEU A 10 -90.54 5.35 4.14
N PHE A 11 -90.03 5.73 5.30
CA PHE A 11 -89.03 6.80 5.43
C PHE A 11 -87.67 6.15 5.68
N ILE A 12 -87.02 5.78 4.58
CA ILE A 12 -85.57 5.60 4.52
C ILE A 12 -84.98 7.02 4.38
N ILE A 13 -83.81 7.25 5.01
CA ILE A 13 -82.88 8.39 4.79
C ILE A 13 -83.33 9.70 5.48
N SER A 14 -82.56 10.36 6.36
CA SER A 14 -81.11 10.47 6.49
C SER A 14 -80.78 10.81 7.95
N CYS A 15 -79.79 10.14 8.53
CA CYS A 15 -79.07 10.70 9.68
C CYS A 15 -78.35 11.96 9.19
N PHE A 16 -78.94 13.15 9.40
CA PHE A 16 -78.16 14.38 9.46
C PHE A 16 -77.31 14.30 10.73
N GLN A 17 -76.12 13.71 10.62
CA GLN A 17 -75.08 13.87 11.64
C GLN A 17 -74.67 15.34 11.58
N ALA A 18 -75.12 16.13 12.56
CA ALA A 18 -74.54 17.45 12.79
C ALA A 18 -73.08 17.22 13.22
N GLN A 19 -72.13 17.50 12.33
CA GLN A 19 -70.71 17.35 12.63
C GLN A 19 -70.35 18.27 13.80
N GLU A 20 -69.96 17.66 14.92
CA GLU A 20 -69.62 18.39 16.14
C GLU A 20 -68.31 19.18 15.90
N ILE A 21 -68.32 20.47 16.20
CA ILE A 21 -67.14 21.32 16.03
C ILE A 21 -66.15 20.99 17.14
N ILE A 22 -65.04 20.35 16.78
CA ILE A 22 -64.01 19.83 17.68
C ILE A 22 -63.31 20.97 18.43
N ASP A 23 -62.82 21.99 17.72
CA ASP A 23 -62.22 23.18 18.33
C ASP A 23 -63.02 24.45 18.01
N LYS A 24 -63.92 24.83 18.93
CA LYS A 24 -64.76 26.03 18.80
C LYS A 24 -63.95 27.32 18.67
N SER A 25 -62.73 27.37 19.22
CA SER A 25 -61.90 28.57 19.21
C SER A 25 -61.22 28.78 17.86
N ILE A 26 -60.63 27.72 17.29
CA ILE A 26 -60.00 27.74 15.96
C ILE A 26 -61.07 27.92 14.89
N PHE A 27 -62.21 27.23 15.00
CA PHE A 27 -63.32 27.40 14.09
C PHE A 27 -63.83 28.85 14.06
N LYS A 28 -63.94 29.51 15.21
CA LYS A 28 -64.31 30.93 15.29
C LYS A 28 -63.28 31.83 14.60
N LYS A 29 -61.99 31.51 14.67
CA LYS A 29 -60.93 32.24 13.93
C LYS A 29 -61.10 32.05 12.42
N CYS A 30 -61.22 30.81 11.94
CA CYS A 30 -61.46 30.53 10.52
C CYS A 30 -62.69 31.29 10.00
N ARG A 31 -63.80 31.31 10.76
CA ARG A 31 -65.05 31.99 10.36
C ARG A 31 -64.94 33.52 10.27
N LYS A 32 -63.90 34.14 10.82
CA LYS A 32 -63.61 35.57 10.62
C LYS A 32 -63.06 35.86 9.22
N GLU A 33 -62.37 34.89 8.64
CA GLU A 33 -61.66 35.04 7.35
C GLU A 33 -62.40 34.32 6.21
N PHE A 34 -63.10 33.21 6.51
CA PHE A 34 -63.75 32.34 5.54
C PHE A 34 -65.22 32.03 5.90
N ASN A 35 -65.99 31.57 4.91
CA ASN A 35 -67.38 31.18 5.12
C ASN A 35 -67.49 29.80 5.82
N LYS A 36 -68.70 29.45 6.35
CA LYS A 36 -68.91 28.21 7.12
C LYS A 36 -68.61 26.96 6.30
N LYS A 37 -68.94 27.00 5.01
CA LYS A 37 -68.75 25.87 4.10
C LYS A 37 -67.26 25.59 3.87
N ILE A 38 -66.45 26.64 3.69
CA ILE A 38 -64.98 26.52 3.54
C ILE A 38 -64.36 26.02 4.84
N CYS A 39 -64.70 26.61 5.99
CA CYS A 39 -64.15 26.12 7.26
C CYS A 39 -64.53 24.67 7.58
N LEU A 40 -65.60 24.12 7.00
CA LEU A 40 -66.01 22.73 7.19
C LEU A 40 -65.75 21.86 5.95
N SER A 41 -65.03 22.37 4.95
CA SER A 41 -64.58 21.56 3.83
C SER A 41 -63.26 20.88 4.19
N ASP A 42 -62.89 19.93 3.36
CA ASP A 42 -61.63 19.20 3.34
C ASP A 42 -61.23 19.19 1.86
N GLU A 43 -60.22 19.98 1.50
CA GLU A 43 -59.92 20.35 0.11
C GLU A 43 -59.02 19.32 -0.58
N ASP A 44 -58.05 18.76 0.14
CA ASP A 44 -57.16 17.69 -0.33
C ASP A 44 -57.64 16.28 0.07
N LYS A 45 -58.69 16.18 0.89
CA LYS A 45 -59.38 14.94 1.27
C LYS A 45 -58.55 14.02 2.15
N ASP A 46 -57.70 14.60 3.00
CA ASP A 46 -56.89 13.85 3.95
C ASP A 46 -57.63 13.51 5.27
N GLY A 47 -58.87 13.99 5.41
CA GLY A 47 -59.71 13.78 6.58
C GLY A 47 -59.54 14.84 7.68
N VAL A 48 -58.68 15.84 7.48
CA VAL A 48 -58.51 17.02 8.33
C VAL A 48 -59.33 18.17 7.73
N LEU A 49 -60.29 18.68 8.50
CA LEU A 49 -61.10 19.80 8.02
C LEU A 49 -60.24 21.05 7.86
N PHE A 50 -60.51 21.86 6.83
CA PHE A 50 -59.80 23.09 6.45
C PHE A 50 -59.47 24.02 7.63
N TYR A 51 -60.35 24.12 8.62
CA TYR A 51 -60.09 24.98 9.79
C TYR A 51 -59.07 24.42 10.79
N LEU A 52 -58.78 23.13 10.74
CA LEU A 52 -57.78 22.42 11.55
C LEU A 52 -56.51 22.12 10.75
N ASP A 53 -56.62 22.13 9.43
CA ASP A 53 -55.57 21.81 8.48
C ASP A 53 -54.61 22.98 8.26
N LYS A 54 -53.32 22.71 8.43
CA LYS A 54 -52.25 23.67 8.18
C LYS A 54 -51.79 23.68 6.72
N CYS A 55 -52.08 22.63 5.97
CA CYS A 55 -51.70 22.48 4.57
C CYS A 55 -52.92 22.12 3.70
N PRO A 56 -53.92 23.01 3.54
CA PRO A 56 -55.22 22.67 2.94
C PRO A 56 -55.23 22.21 1.48
N LYS A 57 -54.07 22.07 0.85
CA LYS A 57 -53.90 21.68 -0.56
C LYS A 57 -52.96 20.49 -0.70
N GLU A 58 -52.39 19.99 0.38
CA GLU A 58 -51.36 18.95 0.39
C GLU A 58 -51.73 17.94 1.45
N SER A 59 -52.20 16.77 1.01
CA SER A 59 -52.66 15.72 1.92
C SER A 59 -51.59 15.37 2.95
N GLY A 60 -51.99 15.39 4.22
CA GLY A 60 -51.13 15.04 5.34
C GLY A 60 -51.80 14.14 6.36
N VAL A 61 -51.12 13.98 7.50
CA VAL A 61 -51.62 13.19 8.62
C VAL A 61 -52.16 14.10 9.71
N LEU A 62 -53.15 13.61 10.46
CA LEU A 62 -53.77 14.37 11.55
C LEU A 62 -52.75 14.78 12.61
N GLU A 63 -51.75 13.93 12.89
CA GLU A 63 -50.67 14.18 13.84
C GLU A 63 -49.81 15.40 13.44
N ASN A 64 -49.69 15.66 12.14
CA ASN A 64 -49.00 16.84 11.58
C ASN A 64 -49.99 17.91 11.09
N LYS A 65 -51.23 17.89 11.59
CA LYS A 65 -52.27 18.88 11.30
C LYS A 65 -52.55 19.02 9.80
N GLY A 66 -52.68 17.90 9.11
CA GLY A 66 -52.99 17.85 7.68
C GLY A 66 -51.82 18.17 6.76
N CYS A 67 -50.60 18.30 7.29
CA CYS A 67 -49.40 18.46 6.46
C CYS A 67 -48.65 17.13 6.25
N PRO A 68 -48.02 16.90 5.09
CA PRO A 68 -47.07 15.81 4.92
C PRO A 68 -45.83 16.01 5.82
N TRP A 69 -45.15 14.92 6.18
CA TRP A 69 -43.84 15.00 6.84
C TRP A 69 -42.76 15.29 5.80
N SER A 70 -41.79 16.14 6.15
CA SER A 70 -40.60 16.38 5.33
C SER A 70 -39.57 15.26 5.52
N ASP A 71 -38.84 14.98 4.46
CA ASP A 71 -37.67 14.13 4.37
C ASP A 71 -36.69 14.91 3.49
N LYS A 72 -35.80 15.67 4.13
CA LYS A 72 -35.01 16.71 3.44
C LYS A 72 -33.88 16.11 2.63
N ASP A 73 -33.26 15.05 3.14
CA ASP A 73 -32.15 14.42 2.46
C ASP A 73 -32.61 13.31 1.50
N GLU A 74 -33.87 12.87 1.55
CA GLU A 74 -34.47 11.84 0.70
C GLU A 74 -33.87 10.45 0.95
N ASP A 75 -33.72 10.06 2.23
CA ASP A 75 -33.27 8.73 2.64
C ASP A 75 -34.41 7.77 3.03
N GLY A 76 -35.64 8.28 3.13
CA GLY A 76 -36.84 7.54 3.49
C GLY A 76 -37.18 7.54 4.99
N VAL A 77 -36.40 8.24 5.81
CA VAL A 77 -36.69 8.55 7.22
C VAL A 77 -37.13 10.01 7.29
N PHE A 78 -38.33 10.27 7.82
CA PHE A 78 -38.79 11.65 7.95
C PHE A 78 -37.94 12.43 8.95
N ASP A 79 -37.73 13.73 8.72
CA ASP A 79 -36.89 14.63 9.55
C ASP A 79 -37.23 14.58 11.05
N LYS A 80 -38.46 14.22 11.40
CA LYS A 80 -38.91 14.08 12.80
C LYS A 80 -38.39 12.82 13.51
N ASP A 81 -38.00 11.81 12.73
CA ASP A 81 -37.50 10.50 13.16
C ASP A 81 -36.01 10.31 12.78
N ASP A 82 -35.45 11.27 12.03
CA ASP A 82 -34.08 11.27 11.52
C ASP A 82 -33.13 12.04 12.46
N GLU A 83 -32.02 11.40 12.86
CA GLU A 83 -30.97 12.02 13.67
C GLU A 83 -29.96 12.82 12.80
N CYS A 84 -29.96 12.63 11.48
CA CYS A 84 -29.08 13.24 10.50
C CYS A 84 -29.84 13.83 9.28
N PRO A 85 -30.77 14.80 9.47
CA PRO A 85 -31.71 15.31 8.44
C PRO A 85 -31.08 16.06 7.23
N GLU A 86 -29.75 16.05 7.12
CA GLU A 86 -29.01 16.67 6.02
C GLU A 86 -28.11 15.65 5.30
N ILE A 87 -27.98 14.41 5.80
CA ILE A 87 -27.02 13.42 5.33
C ILE A 87 -27.69 12.05 5.30
N LYS A 88 -27.95 11.56 4.08
CA LYS A 88 -28.59 10.26 3.86
C LYS A 88 -28.01 9.15 4.72
N GLY A 89 -28.89 8.43 5.40
CA GLY A 89 -28.55 7.24 6.14
C GLY A 89 -29.49 6.09 5.90
N LEU A 90 -29.43 5.14 6.83
CA LEU A 90 -30.32 3.99 6.84
C LEU A 90 -31.29 4.13 8.01
N ALA A 91 -32.52 3.66 7.84
CA ALA A 91 -33.51 3.64 8.91
C ALA A 91 -33.03 2.86 10.17
N GLU A 92 -32.18 1.84 10.00
CA GLU A 92 -31.55 1.12 11.12
C GLU A 92 -30.64 2.02 11.99
N TYR A 93 -30.04 3.04 11.37
CA TYR A 93 -29.20 4.05 12.02
C TYR A 93 -29.94 5.39 12.17
N LYS A 94 -31.29 5.36 12.19
CA LYS A 94 -32.15 6.54 12.34
C LYS A 94 -31.82 7.67 11.35
N GLY A 95 -31.66 7.29 10.09
CA GLY A 95 -31.34 8.23 9.00
C GLY A 95 -29.90 8.74 8.99
N CYS A 96 -29.04 8.23 9.88
CA CYS A 96 -27.60 8.54 9.83
C CYS A 96 -26.79 7.53 8.98
N PRO A 97 -25.64 7.96 8.43
CA PRO A 97 -24.64 7.05 7.87
C PRO A 97 -24.19 5.99 8.88
N ILE A 98 -23.72 4.86 8.38
CA ILE A 98 -23.13 3.82 9.23
C ILE A 98 -21.86 4.39 9.89
N PRO A 99 -21.67 4.22 11.21
CA PRO A 99 -20.52 4.77 11.93
C PRO A 99 -19.16 4.27 11.41
N ASP A 100 -18.24 5.23 11.26
CA ASP A 100 -16.81 5.10 10.97
C ASP A 100 -16.13 6.28 11.67
N ALA A 101 -15.84 6.12 12.97
CA ALA A 101 -15.54 7.21 13.87
C ALA A 101 -14.15 7.82 13.67
N ASP A 102 -13.21 7.09 13.05
CA ASP A 102 -11.89 7.62 12.70
C ASP A 102 -11.70 7.88 11.19
N GLY A 103 -12.66 7.49 10.36
CA GLY A 103 -12.70 7.79 8.94
C GLY A 103 -11.69 7.00 8.12
N ASP A 104 -11.29 5.80 8.57
CA ASP A 104 -10.34 4.94 7.88
C ASP A 104 -10.99 4.07 6.77
N GLY A 105 -12.32 4.09 6.69
CA GLY A 105 -13.11 3.35 5.72
C GLY A 105 -13.42 1.90 6.12
N VAL A 106 -13.11 1.53 7.36
CA VAL A 106 -13.62 0.36 8.09
C VAL A 106 -14.72 0.84 9.03
N LEU A 107 -15.89 0.19 8.99
CA LEU A 107 -17.02 0.58 9.84
C LEU A 107 -16.74 0.16 11.28
N ASP A 108 -17.21 0.94 12.26
CA ASP A 108 -16.89 0.75 13.70
C ASP A 108 -17.14 -0.69 14.21
N TYR A 109 -18.12 -1.40 13.65
CA TYR A 109 -18.46 -2.76 14.06
C TYR A 109 -17.51 -3.84 13.48
N ASP A 110 -16.80 -3.52 12.39
CA ASP A 110 -15.79 -4.35 11.72
C ASP A 110 -14.36 -3.88 12.06
N ASP A 111 -14.22 -2.77 12.81
CA ASP A 111 -12.96 -2.16 13.20
C ASP A 111 -12.49 -2.64 14.58
N ALA A 112 -11.25 -3.13 14.64
CA ALA A 112 -10.59 -3.53 15.89
C ALA A 112 -10.03 -2.34 16.67
N CYS A 113 -9.92 -1.16 16.05
CA CYS A 113 -9.45 0.10 16.61
C CYS A 113 -10.37 1.29 16.26
N PRO A 114 -11.68 1.29 16.60
CA PRO A 114 -12.71 2.21 16.07
C PRO A 114 -12.50 3.72 16.29
N THR A 115 -11.45 4.13 16.99
CA THR A 115 -11.18 5.54 17.30
C THR A 115 -9.77 5.95 16.89
N THR A 116 -9.09 5.13 16.09
CA THR A 116 -7.69 5.31 15.73
C THR A 116 -7.46 4.78 14.33
N PHE A 117 -7.41 5.72 13.39
CA PHE A 117 -7.23 5.46 11.97
C PHE A 117 -6.26 4.31 11.69
N GLY A 118 -6.68 3.34 10.89
CA GLY A 118 -5.83 2.27 10.43
C GLY A 118 -6.09 1.86 8.98
N TYR A 119 -5.90 0.57 8.72
CA TYR A 119 -5.97 0.02 7.36
C TYR A 119 -6.77 -1.27 7.35
N LYS A 120 -7.47 -1.50 6.22
CA LYS A 120 -8.20 -2.73 5.95
C LYS A 120 -7.29 -3.95 6.05
N SER A 121 -7.77 -4.96 6.77
CA SER A 121 -7.00 -6.15 7.11
C SER A 121 -7.89 -7.39 7.06
N LYS A 122 -7.34 -8.52 6.60
CA LYS A 122 -8.05 -9.80 6.57
C LYS A 122 -8.17 -10.46 7.94
N ASP A 123 -7.34 -10.04 8.90
CA ASP A 123 -7.38 -10.46 10.28
C ASP A 123 -8.37 -9.56 11.05
N PRO A 124 -9.50 -10.08 11.54
CA PRO A 124 -10.50 -9.28 12.25
C PRO A 124 -9.95 -8.56 13.48
N TYR A 125 -8.92 -9.11 14.14
CA TYR A 125 -8.31 -8.49 15.32
C TYR A 125 -7.34 -7.34 14.98
N LYS A 126 -7.19 -7.03 13.68
CA LYS A 126 -6.30 -5.98 13.17
C LYS A 126 -6.95 -5.11 12.09
N ASN A 127 -8.20 -5.40 11.72
CA ASN A 127 -8.93 -4.62 10.73
C ASN A 127 -9.16 -3.22 11.27
N GLY A 128 -8.78 -2.18 10.53
CA GLY A 128 -8.85 -0.77 10.97
C GLY A 128 -7.81 -0.36 12.01
N CYS A 129 -6.82 -1.22 12.31
CA CYS A 129 -5.75 -0.89 13.24
C CYS A 129 -4.43 -0.55 12.52
N MET A 130 -3.83 0.59 12.87
CA MET A 130 -2.44 0.90 12.52
C MET A 130 -1.50 0.26 13.54
N LYS A 131 -0.79 -0.81 13.17
CA LYS A 131 0.15 -1.48 14.09
C LYS A 131 1.41 -0.65 14.37
N ASP A 132 1.77 0.26 13.46
CA ASP A 132 3.00 1.03 13.48
C ASP A 132 2.75 2.46 13.02
N ASP A 133 3.19 3.46 13.79
CA ASP A 133 3.23 4.86 13.36
C ASP A 133 4.23 5.01 12.20
N CYS A 134 3.72 4.84 10.98
CA CYS A 134 4.51 4.88 9.76
C CYS A 134 5.14 6.25 9.52
N ASP A 135 4.50 7.33 9.93
CA ASP A 135 5.05 8.68 9.81
C ASP A 135 6.26 8.85 10.72
N LYS A 136 6.15 8.39 11.98
CA LYS A 136 7.28 8.36 12.90
C LYS A 136 8.41 7.48 12.39
N LYS A 137 8.11 6.27 11.90
CA LYS A 137 9.13 5.38 11.31
C LYS A 137 9.80 6.01 10.08
N PHE A 138 9.03 6.72 9.26
CA PHE A 138 9.53 7.43 8.09
C PHE A 138 10.47 8.57 8.50
N ILE A 139 10.08 9.40 9.47
CA ILE A 139 10.92 10.48 10.02
C ILE A 139 12.19 9.93 10.66
N GLU A 140 12.09 8.87 11.47
CA GLU A 140 13.26 8.19 12.06
C GLU A 140 14.22 7.67 10.99
N TRP A 141 13.67 7.14 9.88
CA TRP A 141 14.44 6.68 8.74
C TRP A 141 15.11 7.82 7.98
N GLU A 142 14.41 8.91 7.66
CA GLU A 142 14.99 10.08 6.99
C GLU A 142 16.14 10.67 7.82
N ASN A 143 15.94 10.78 9.14
CA ASN A 143 16.98 11.22 10.06
C ASN A 143 18.17 10.27 10.13
N ARG A 144 17.95 8.95 10.04
CA ARG A 144 19.03 7.96 9.93
C ARG A 144 19.79 8.13 8.61
N LEU A 145 19.09 8.27 7.49
CA LEU A 145 19.70 8.43 6.16
C LEU A 145 20.52 9.71 6.08
N GLN A 146 20.00 10.84 6.57
CA GLN A 146 20.70 12.10 6.56
C GLN A 146 22.01 12.03 7.37
N ARG A 147 21.95 11.47 8.60
CA ARG A 147 23.14 11.22 9.41
C ARG A 147 24.17 10.36 8.68
N PHE A 148 23.70 9.28 8.05
CA PHE A 148 24.56 8.39 7.29
C PHE A 148 25.26 9.09 6.12
N ILE A 149 24.52 9.92 5.34
CA ILE A 149 25.10 10.74 4.27
C ILE A 149 26.16 11.69 4.83
N ASP A 150 25.87 12.34 5.96
CA ASP A 150 26.78 13.30 6.59
C ASP A 150 28.06 12.63 7.10
N GLU A 151 27.96 11.47 7.77
CA GLU A 151 29.11 10.65 8.21
C GLU A 151 29.97 10.16 7.03
N SER A 152 29.35 9.93 5.88
CA SER A 152 30.00 9.36 4.69
C SER A 152 30.78 10.39 3.85
N LYS A 153 30.55 11.69 4.02
CA LYS A 153 31.14 12.76 3.17
C LYS A 153 32.66 12.75 3.10
N ASN A 154 33.33 12.37 4.19
CA ASN A 154 34.79 12.39 4.30
C ASN A 154 35.40 10.98 4.37
N VAL A 155 34.64 9.97 3.95
CA VAL A 155 35.07 8.58 3.98
C VAL A 155 35.77 8.22 2.68
N ASN A 156 36.98 7.67 2.78
CA ASN A 156 37.75 7.27 1.61
C ASN A 156 37.35 5.85 1.17
N TYR A 157 36.33 5.73 0.33
CA TYR A 157 35.86 4.43 -0.18
C TYR A 157 36.82 3.77 -1.18
N ASP A 158 37.69 4.54 -1.86
CA ASP A 158 38.69 3.95 -2.75
C ASP A 158 39.73 3.14 -1.95
N LYS A 159 40.12 3.62 -0.78
CA LYS A 159 40.96 2.87 0.17
C LYS A 159 40.27 1.58 0.64
N LEU A 160 38.94 1.60 0.79
CA LEU A 160 38.18 0.39 1.10
C LEU A 160 38.21 -0.60 -0.05
N LYS A 161 38.01 -0.17 -1.30
CA LYS A 161 38.13 -1.02 -2.50
C LYS A 161 39.49 -1.72 -2.51
N ASP A 162 40.57 -0.95 -2.34
CA ASP A 162 41.93 -1.50 -2.28
C ASP A 162 42.09 -2.56 -1.19
N LYS A 163 41.51 -2.31 -0.02
CA LYS A 163 41.56 -3.25 1.11
C LYS A 163 40.77 -4.53 0.82
N ILE A 164 39.55 -4.43 0.29
CA ILE A 164 38.73 -5.59 -0.12
C ILE A 164 39.50 -6.45 -1.14
N ILE A 165 40.08 -5.81 -2.17
CA ILE A 165 40.82 -6.51 -3.22
C ILE A 165 42.04 -7.22 -2.63
N LYS A 166 42.80 -6.54 -1.76
CA LYS A 166 44.00 -7.11 -1.12
C LYS A 166 43.70 -8.43 -0.37
N GLU A 167 42.56 -8.49 0.31
CA GLU A 167 42.13 -9.65 1.10
C GLU A 167 41.58 -10.82 0.27
N LEU A 168 41.45 -10.69 -1.06
CA LEU A 168 40.97 -11.79 -1.90
C LEU A 168 41.91 -13.00 -1.83
N ASN A 169 41.34 -14.18 -1.57
CA ASN A 169 42.09 -15.42 -1.44
C ASN A 169 42.18 -16.19 -2.77
N GLU A 170 43.30 -16.01 -3.47
CA GLU A 170 43.60 -16.70 -4.74
C GLU A 170 43.63 -18.24 -4.64
N LYS A 171 43.94 -18.79 -3.46
CA LYS A 171 44.02 -20.26 -3.25
C LYS A 171 42.64 -20.92 -3.30
N LEU A 172 41.58 -20.13 -3.06
CA LEU A 172 40.19 -20.58 -3.18
C LEU A 172 39.64 -20.48 -4.60
N LEU A 173 40.46 -20.03 -5.55
CA LEU A 173 40.14 -19.92 -6.98
C LEU A 173 41.11 -20.81 -7.76
N PRO A 174 40.94 -22.14 -7.82
CA PRO A 174 41.96 -23.02 -8.41
C PRO A 174 42.15 -22.87 -9.93
N ASN A 175 41.14 -22.39 -10.65
CA ASN A 175 41.19 -22.21 -12.10
C ASN A 175 41.84 -20.87 -12.51
N ASN A 176 42.42 -20.82 -13.70
CA ASN A 176 43.00 -19.59 -14.29
C ASN A 176 41.94 -18.60 -14.76
N ASP A 177 40.76 -19.09 -15.15
CA ASP A 177 39.61 -18.28 -15.53
C ASP A 177 38.72 -18.09 -14.29
N VAL A 178 38.43 -16.82 -13.97
CA VAL A 178 37.60 -16.41 -12.83
C VAL A 178 36.41 -15.61 -13.33
N VAL A 179 35.22 -16.16 -13.12
CA VAL A 179 33.96 -15.46 -13.34
C VAL A 179 33.62 -14.66 -12.10
N VAL A 180 33.48 -13.35 -12.27
CA VAL A 180 33.19 -12.40 -11.22
C VAL A 180 31.74 -11.94 -11.37
N PHE A 181 30.93 -12.18 -10.35
CA PHE A 181 29.55 -11.73 -10.32
C PHE A 181 29.46 -10.30 -9.78
N ASN A 182 29.11 -9.36 -10.64
CA ASN A 182 29.03 -7.92 -10.34
C ASN A 182 27.60 -7.43 -10.04
N ASP A 183 26.58 -8.22 -10.38
CA ASP A 183 25.16 -7.92 -10.16
C ASP A 183 24.41 -9.20 -9.74
N LEU A 184 23.59 -9.09 -8.70
CA LEU A 184 22.74 -10.15 -8.17
C LEU A 184 21.29 -9.68 -8.22
N GLN A 185 20.55 -10.14 -9.23
CA GLN A 185 19.13 -9.83 -9.36
C GLN A 185 18.29 -10.90 -8.68
N TYR A 186 17.56 -10.49 -7.63
CA TYR A 186 16.56 -11.32 -6.97
C TYR A 186 15.19 -11.04 -7.61
N TYR A 187 14.65 -12.01 -8.35
CA TYR A 187 13.24 -11.98 -8.71
C TYR A 187 12.43 -12.54 -7.53
N LEU A 188 11.82 -11.65 -6.76
CA LEU A 188 10.78 -12.01 -5.79
C LEU A 188 9.52 -12.41 -6.56
N CYS A 189 9.42 -13.68 -6.94
CA CYS A 189 8.16 -14.25 -7.39
C CYS A 189 7.22 -14.36 -6.17
N GLY A 190 6.22 -13.48 -6.12
CA GLY A 190 5.04 -13.65 -5.27
C GLY A 190 5.25 -13.35 -3.79
N THR A 191 5.21 -12.07 -3.42
CA THR A 191 4.29 -11.56 -2.39
C THR A 191 4.23 -10.05 -2.58
N THR A 192 3.12 -9.54 -3.12
CA THR A 192 2.73 -8.16 -2.87
C THR A 192 2.46 -8.07 -1.37
N GLY A 193 3.47 -7.71 -0.58
CA GLY A 193 3.34 -7.42 0.84
C GLY A 193 2.57 -6.12 1.05
N THR A 194 1.35 -6.03 0.54
CA THR A 194 0.55 -4.80 0.49
C THR A 194 -0.31 -4.59 1.73
N ASP A 195 -0.35 -5.52 2.69
CA ASP A 195 -1.47 -5.52 3.62
C ASP A 195 -1.12 -5.10 5.06
N TYR A 196 0.15 -4.96 5.47
CA TYR A 196 0.49 -4.73 6.90
C TYR A 196 1.74 -3.92 7.26
N TYR A 197 2.44 -3.33 6.30
CA TYR A 197 3.65 -2.57 6.62
C TYR A 197 3.63 -1.27 5.87
N CYS A 198 4.09 -0.20 6.56
CA CYS A 198 4.48 1.06 5.94
C CYS A 198 5.14 0.72 4.62
N LYS A 199 4.52 1.14 3.50
CA LYS A 199 4.91 0.70 2.17
C LYS A 199 6.43 0.74 2.08
N PRO A 200 7.08 -0.38 1.76
CA PRO A 200 8.44 -0.38 1.27
C PRO A 200 8.56 0.54 0.05
N HIS A 201 8.75 1.83 0.28
CA HIS A 201 9.77 2.54 -0.49
C HIS A 201 11.16 2.13 0.04
N TYR A 202 11.31 0.88 0.52
CA TYR A 202 12.56 0.23 0.81
C TYR A 202 13.27 0.01 -0.52
N ASN A 203 13.89 1.08 -1.00
CA ASN A 203 15.13 0.93 -1.70
C ASN A 203 16.23 1.10 -0.65
N PHE A 204 16.68 -0.01 -0.08
CA PHE A 204 17.92 -0.09 0.72
C PHE A 204 19.18 0.23 -0.12
N LEU A 205 19.03 0.98 -1.23
CA LEU A 205 20.01 1.16 -2.32
C LEU A 205 20.50 2.61 -2.51
N THR A 206 20.36 3.50 -1.53
CA THR A 206 21.30 4.63 -1.42
C THR A 206 22.36 4.48 -0.34
N PRO A 207 23.05 3.32 -0.18
CA PRO A 207 24.39 3.33 0.38
C PRO A 207 25.26 4.30 -0.41
N VAL A 208 26.08 5.10 0.27
CA VAL A 208 27.14 5.87 -0.40
C VAL A 208 28.15 4.93 -1.06
N PHE A 209 28.26 3.69 -0.56
CA PHE A 209 29.03 2.60 -1.14
C PHE A 209 28.18 1.34 -1.30
N THR A 210 27.96 0.91 -2.55
CA THR A 210 27.12 -0.20 -2.98
C THR A 210 27.94 -1.23 -3.74
N THR A 211 27.38 -2.42 -3.94
CA THR A 211 27.93 -3.38 -4.91
C THR A 211 28.05 -2.73 -6.30
N GLU A 212 27.05 -1.97 -6.73
CA GLU A 212 27.04 -1.32 -8.04
C GLU A 212 28.17 -0.29 -8.23
N ASN A 213 28.52 0.47 -7.19
CA ASN A 213 29.58 1.49 -7.28
C ASN A 213 30.98 0.98 -6.86
N PHE A 214 31.04 -0.23 -6.27
CA PHE A 214 32.28 -0.98 -6.12
C PHE A 214 32.82 -1.40 -7.49
N TRP A 215 31.94 -1.82 -8.41
CA TRP A 215 32.35 -2.33 -9.72
C TRP A 215 32.61 -1.22 -10.73
N ASP A 216 33.87 -0.84 -10.89
CA ASP A 216 34.39 0.02 -11.94
C ASP A 216 35.61 -0.59 -12.67
N GLU A 217 36.09 0.08 -13.73
CA GLU A 217 37.20 -0.43 -14.55
C GLU A 217 38.48 -0.60 -13.72
N GLU A 218 38.76 0.37 -12.86
CA GLU A 218 39.91 0.37 -11.98
C GLU A 218 39.88 -0.83 -11.02
N THR A 219 38.73 -1.10 -10.42
CA THR A 219 38.51 -2.24 -9.51
C THR A 219 38.75 -3.57 -10.22
N VAL A 220 38.22 -3.72 -11.44
CA VAL A 220 38.42 -4.93 -12.25
C VAL A 220 39.90 -5.13 -12.58
N LEU A 221 40.60 -4.06 -12.98
CA LEU A 221 42.04 -4.09 -13.25
C LEU A 221 42.87 -4.42 -12.00
N LYS A 222 42.52 -3.84 -10.85
CA LYS A 222 43.16 -4.15 -9.56
C LYS A 222 42.94 -5.61 -9.15
N ILE A 223 41.75 -6.16 -9.36
CA ILE A 223 41.47 -7.59 -9.12
C ILE A 223 42.29 -8.48 -10.05
N TYR A 224 42.36 -8.13 -11.34
CA TYR A 224 43.24 -8.82 -12.30
C TYR A 224 44.69 -8.80 -11.81
N ASP A 225 45.20 -7.64 -11.39
CA ASP A 225 46.56 -7.50 -10.92
C ASP A 225 46.82 -8.20 -9.59
N ARG A 226 45.84 -8.27 -8.70
CA ARG A 226 45.93 -8.96 -7.42
C ARG A 226 45.93 -10.47 -7.58
N LEU A 227 45.05 -11.00 -8.44
CA LEU A 227 44.84 -12.45 -8.59
C LEU A 227 45.74 -13.08 -9.65
N LYS A 228 46.25 -12.28 -10.60
CA LYS A 228 46.99 -12.73 -11.79
C LYS A 228 46.24 -13.84 -12.55
N LYS A 229 44.92 -13.69 -12.66
CA LYS A 229 43.98 -14.62 -13.31
C LYS A 229 43.18 -13.87 -14.38
N ASN A 230 42.64 -14.61 -15.34
CA ASN A 230 41.73 -14.07 -16.35
C ASN A 230 40.41 -13.70 -15.66
N ILE A 231 39.98 -12.44 -15.77
CA ILE A 231 38.75 -11.96 -15.13
C ILE A 231 37.64 -11.87 -16.19
N ILE A 232 36.48 -12.43 -15.85
CA ILE A 232 35.28 -12.45 -16.68
C ILE A 232 34.14 -11.86 -15.86
N LEU A 233 33.50 -10.80 -16.32
CA LEU A 233 32.33 -10.24 -15.63
C LEU A 233 31.07 -10.97 -16.06
N ALA A 234 30.20 -11.28 -15.09
CA ALA A 234 28.93 -11.91 -15.33
C ALA A 234 27.87 -11.44 -14.34
N LYS A 235 26.62 -11.52 -14.75
CA LYS A 235 25.45 -11.29 -13.89
C LYS A 235 24.83 -12.61 -13.49
N LYS A 236 24.30 -12.67 -12.28
CA LYS A 236 23.61 -13.86 -11.77
C LYS A 236 22.18 -13.52 -11.36
N THR A 237 21.24 -14.26 -11.97
CA THR A 237 19.82 -14.15 -11.67
C THR A 237 19.40 -15.30 -10.76
N LEU A 238 18.78 -14.99 -9.63
CA LEU A 238 18.32 -15.97 -8.63
C LEU A 238 16.79 -16.09 -8.68
N GLY A 239 16.26 -17.31 -8.86
CA GLY A 239 14.83 -17.64 -8.99
C GLY A 239 14.57 -18.94 -9.77
N GLU A 240 13.30 -19.25 -10.07
CA GLU A 240 12.97 -20.30 -11.06
C GLU A 240 13.57 -19.92 -12.42
N GLY A 241 14.41 -20.80 -12.99
CA GLY A 241 15.14 -20.51 -14.24
C GLY A 241 16.46 -19.77 -14.07
N SER A 242 17.09 -19.86 -12.88
CA SER A 242 18.40 -19.25 -12.59
C SER A 242 19.42 -19.43 -13.72
N SER A 243 19.95 -18.31 -14.22
CA SER A 243 20.90 -18.27 -15.33
C SER A 243 22.12 -17.40 -14.98
N VAL A 244 23.20 -17.62 -15.72
CA VAL A 244 24.39 -16.76 -15.70
C VAL A 244 24.47 -16.07 -17.05
N GLU A 245 24.48 -14.74 -17.03
CA GLU A 245 24.65 -13.92 -18.22
C GLU A 245 26.07 -13.35 -18.22
N PHE A 246 26.86 -13.70 -19.24
CA PHE A 246 28.20 -13.13 -19.41
C PHE A 246 28.10 -11.76 -20.08
N GLU A 247 28.83 -10.78 -19.55
CA GLU A 247 28.79 -9.43 -20.12
C GLU A 247 29.53 -9.40 -21.47
N LYS A 248 28.79 -9.09 -22.56
CA LYS A 248 29.29 -9.04 -23.95
C LYS A 248 29.79 -7.65 -24.38
N LYS A 249 29.72 -6.67 -23.50
CA LYS A 249 30.31 -5.33 -23.65
C LYS A 249 30.85 -4.91 -22.29
N PRO A 250 31.98 -4.19 -22.20
CA PRO A 250 32.45 -3.60 -20.96
C PRO A 250 31.49 -2.47 -20.55
N VAL A 251 30.32 -2.83 -20.03
CA VAL A 251 29.34 -1.86 -19.51
C VAL A 251 29.50 -1.85 -18.01
N ILE A 252 30.60 -1.23 -17.60
CA ILE A 252 30.66 -0.65 -16.26
C ILE A 252 29.65 0.48 -16.27
N ASN A 253 28.51 0.21 -15.64
CA ASN A 253 27.53 1.15 -15.14
C ASN A 253 27.16 2.30 -16.11
N ARG A 254 26.16 2.06 -16.97
CA ARG A 254 25.15 3.09 -17.32
C ARG A 254 23.95 2.49 -18.06
N GLU A 255 22.79 2.78 -17.47
CA GLU A 255 21.43 2.64 -18.01
C GLU A 255 20.89 1.22 -18.25
N TYR A 256 19.97 0.84 -17.36
CA TYR A 256 19.01 -0.26 -17.50
C TYR A 256 18.41 -0.33 -18.90
N LYS A 257 18.94 -1.21 -19.75
CA LYS A 257 18.20 -1.78 -20.88
C LYS A 257 17.98 -3.25 -20.60
N TYR A 258 16.77 -3.57 -20.18
CA TYR A 258 16.26 -4.93 -20.05
C TYR A 258 16.45 -5.68 -21.37
N SER A 259 17.39 -6.62 -21.43
CA SER A 259 17.44 -7.65 -22.46
C SER A 259 16.30 -8.64 -22.21
N LYS A 260 15.53 -8.94 -23.25
CA LYS A 260 14.32 -9.75 -23.20
C LYS A 260 14.68 -11.21 -22.94
N LEU A 261 13.95 -11.88 -22.03
CA LEU A 261 14.15 -13.26 -21.56
C LEU A 261 14.24 -14.34 -22.68
N THR A 262 13.91 -14.00 -23.92
CA THR A 262 13.83 -14.95 -25.05
C THR A 262 15.14 -15.17 -25.81
N ASP A 263 16.23 -14.45 -25.48
CA ASP A 263 17.55 -14.66 -26.11
C ASP A 263 18.44 -15.67 -25.33
N LEU A 264 17.93 -16.25 -24.23
CA LEU A 264 18.69 -17.01 -23.21
C LEU A 264 19.00 -18.49 -23.55
N TYR A 265 18.78 -18.96 -24.77
CA TYR A 265 19.06 -20.36 -25.15
C TYR A 265 19.85 -20.51 -26.44
N LYS A 266 20.82 -19.64 -26.70
CA LYS A 266 21.89 -19.96 -27.64
C LYS A 266 23.16 -20.34 -26.88
N LYS A 267 23.49 -21.64 -26.94
CA LYS A 267 24.85 -22.16 -26.74
C LYS A 267 25.78 -21.30 -27.60
N GLU A 268 26.53 -20.38 -27.01
CA GLU A 268 27.78 -19.91 -27.58
C GLU A 268 28.61 -19.16 -26.54
N ASN A 269 29.80 -19.72 -26.33
CA ASN A 269 30.76 -19.51 -25.26
C ASN A 269 31.73 -18.36 -25.61
N ASP A 270 31.21 -17.24 -26.12
CA ASP A 270 32.01 -16.08 -26.47
C ASP A 270 31.84 -15.03 -25.36
N VAL A 271 32.86 -14.95 -24.52
CA VAL A 271 32.88 -14.11 -23.32
C VAL A 271 34.07 -13.15 -23.42
N ILE A 272 33.87 -11.90 -23.00
CA ILE A 272 34.96 -10.94 -22.89
C ILE A 272 35.82 -11.33 -21.69
N VAL A 273 37.07 -11.72 -21.98
CA VAL A 273 38.09 -11.94 -20.96
C VAL A 273 38.91 -10.67 -20.79
N TYR A 274 38.92 -10.10 -19.58
CA TYR A 274 39.87 -9.06 -19.21
C TYR A 274 41.24 -9.71 -19.05
N THR A 275 42.11 -9.46 -20.03
CA THR A 275 43.54 -9.76 -19.99
C THR A 275 44.31 -8.45 -20.03
N LYS A 276 45.56 -8.44 -19.57
CA LYS A 276 46.40 -7.23 -19.50
C LYS A 276 46.49 -6.43 -20.83
N LEU A 277 46.21 -7.05 -21.99
CA LEU A 277 46.39 -6.44 -23.32
C LEU A 277 45.42 -7.03 -24.38
N HIS A 278 44.16 -6.56 -24.44
CA HIS A 278 43.11 -6.82 -25.46
C HIS A 278 42.05 -7.89 -25.16
N HIS A 279 40.81 -7.56 -25.53
CA HIS A 279 39.65 -8.47 -25.53
C HIS A 279 39.87 -9.61 -26.53
N LYS A 280 39.71 -10.86 -26.10
CA LYS A 280 39.67 -12.04 -26.98
C LYS A 280 38.51 -12.93 -26.58
N GLU A 281 37.74 -13.38 -27.57
CA GLU A 281 36.75 -14.44 -27.38
C GLU A 281 37.47 -15.74 -27.00
N LYS A 282 36.99 -16.39 -25.93
CA LYS A 282 37.59 -17.63 -25.41
C LYS A 282 36.49 -18.56 -24.90
N HIS A 283 36.47 -19.78 -25.41
CA HIS A 283 35.67 -20.87 -24.84
C HIS A 283 36.24 -21.32 -23.49
N ILE A 284 35.40 -21.35 -22.46
CA ILE A 284 35.79 -21.73 -21.09
C ILE A 284 34.99 -22.95 -20.65
N LEU A 285 35.68 -24.03 -20.29
CA LEU A 285 35.08 -25.29 -19.83
C LEU A 285 35.11 -25.46 -18.30
N LYS A 286 36.09 -24.85 -17.64
CA LYS A 286 36.26 -24.87 -16.18
C LYS A 286 36.68 -23.49 -15.71
N TYR A 287 36.02 -22.99 -14.68
CA TYR A 287 36.30 -21.68 -14.10
C TYR A 287 36.03 -21.69 -12.61
N SER A 288 36.73 -20.79 -11.90
CA SER A 288 36.37 -20.45 -10.52
C SER A 288 35.37 -19.30 -10.57
N THR A 289 34.52 -19.17 -9.55
CA THR A 289 33.66 -18.00 -9.41
C THR A 289 34.04 -17.20 -8.18
N LEU A 290 34.04 -15.88 -8.33
CA LEU A 290 34.14 -14.92 -7.24
C LEU A 290 32.87 -14.06 -7.25
N SER A 291 32.26 -13.87 -6.09
CA SER A 291 31.23 -12.84 -5.90
C SER A 291 31.65 -11.97 -4.73
N ILE A 292 31.51 -10.66 -4.90
CA ILE A 292 31.74 -9.65 -3.87
C ILE A 292 30.43 -8.87 -3.77
N GLU A 293 29.80 -8.94 -2.61
CA GLU A 293 28.50 -8.34 -2.32
C GLU A 293 28.67 -7.41 -1.12
N ILE A 294 28.33 -6.13 -1.29
CA ILE A 294 28.19 -5.20 -0.17
C ILE A 294 26.81 -5.45 0.42
N SER A 295 26.75 -6.22 1.52
CA SER A 295 25.49 -6.69 2.09
C SER A 295 24.87 -5.71 3.10
N LYS A 296 25.70 -4.87 3.74
CA LYS A 296 25.23 -3.79 4.62
C LYS A 296 26.17 -2.58 4.59
N ASN A 297 25.57 -1.42 4.75
CA ASN A 297 26.26 -0.15 4.96
C ASN A 297 25.53 0.61 6.08
N ASP A 298 26.11 0.58 7.29
CA ASP A 298 25.49 1.03 8.54
C ASP A 298 26.13 2.34 9.04
N LEU A 299 25.45 2.99 10.00
CA LEU A 299 26.00 4.11 10.76
C LEU A 299 27.36 3.77 11.40
N ASP A 300 28.15 4.78 11.72
CA ASP A 300 29.56 4.68 12.13
C ASP A 300 30.49 4.23 10.99
N ASN A 301 30.06 4.40 9.73
CA ASN A 301 30.81 3.98 8.54
C ASN A 301 31.26 2.51 8.61
N LYS A 302 30.31 1.62 8.94
CA LYS A 302 30.53 0.17 8.97
C LYS A 302 30.01 -0.45 7.69
N ILE A 303 30.84 -1.24 7.02
CA ILE A 303 30.49 -1.92 5.77
C ILE A 303 30.68 -3.43 5.92
N GLU A 304 29.61 -4.18 5.68
CA GLU A 304 29.63 -5.64 5.62
C GLU A 304 29.83 -6.05 4.16
N VAL A 305 30.92 -6.78 3.90
CA VAL A 305 31.27 -7.32 2.60
C VAL A 305 31.23 -8.84 2.67
N LYS A 306 30.42 -9.43 1.82
CA LYS A 306 30.36 -10.87 1.63
C LYS A 306 31.14 -11.25 0.39
N THR A 307 32.14 -12.10 0.57
CA THR A 307 32.87 -12.71 -0.55
C THR A 307 32.50 -14.19 -0.66
N LEU A 308 32.29 -14.68 -1.87
CA LEU A 308 31.94 -16.08 -2.13
C LEU A 308 32.84 -16.66 -3.22
N TYR A 309 33.41 -17.81 -2.92
CA TYR A 309 34.30 -18.59 -3.78
C TYR A 309 33.62 -19.94 -4.10
N THR A 310 33.41 -20.22 -5.39
CA THR A 310 32.89 -21.52 -5.87
C THR A 310 33.63 -21.98 -7.12
N GLU A 311 33.38 -23.20 -7.57
CA GLU A 311 33.84 -23.74 -8.85
C GLU A 311 32.66 -23.98 -9.78
N ASN A 312 32.77 -23.61 -11.07
CA ASN A 312 31.74 -23.81 -12.09
C ASN A 312 30.31 -23.40 -11.64
N ASN A 313 30.20 -22.32 -10.83
CA ASN A 313 28.95 -21.84 -10.25
C ASN A 313 28.21 -22.90 -9.40
N SER A 314 28.96 -23.75 -8.71
CA SER A 314 28.43 -24.77 -7.80
C SER A 314 27.61 -24.15 -6.65
N TRP A 315 26.65 -24.94 -6.15
CA TRP A 315 25.94 -24.63 -4.91
C TRP A 315 26.88 -24.67 -3.69
N TYR A 316 27.92 -25.49 -3.77
CA TYR A 316 28.96 -25.65 -2.74
C TYR A 316 30.06 -24.62 -2.90
N GLY A 317 30.51 -24.05 -1.78
CA GLY A 317 31.62 -23.10 -1.78
C GLY A 317 32.03 -22.62 -0.41
N ARG A 318 32.96 -21.67 -0.39
CA ARG A 318 33.38 -20.97 0.82
C ARG A 318 32.99 -19.52 0.71
N SER A 319 32.35 -19.00 1.74
CA SER A 319 32.04 -17.57 1.84
C SER A 319 32.68 -16.97 3.08
N PHE A 320 32.96 -15.68 3.01
CA PHE A 320 33.44 -14.90 4.13
C PHE A 320 32.54 -13.68 4.28
N ILE A 321 32.20 -13.36 5.51
CA ILE A 321 31.58 -12.09 5.86
C ILE A 321 32.64 -11.28 6.60
N THR A 322 33.04 -10.16 6.02
CA THR A 322 34.02 -9.24 6.59
C THR A 322 33.34 -7.93 6.89
N ILE A 323 33.48 -7.44 8.12
CA ILE A 323 32.99 -6.13 8.53
C ILE A 323 34.17 -5.17 8.62
N TYR A 324 34.10 -4.12 7.82
CA TYR A 324 35.05 -3.02 7.81
C TYR A 324 34.46 -1.83 8.57
N GLN A 325 35.29 -1.12 9.32
CA GLN A 325 34.91 0.13 9.99
C GLN A 325 35.92 1.22 9.68
N TYR A 326 35.43 2.43 9.37
CA TYR A 326 36.29 3.59 9.15
C TYR A 326 36.58 4.31 10.48
N ILE A 327 37.85 4.31 10.89
CA ILE A 327 38.34 4.93 12.14
C ILE A 327 39.65 5.65 11.83
N ASP A 328 39.83 6.88 12.33
CA ASP A 328 41.08 7.65 12.21
C ASP A 328 41.65 7.73 10.78
N ASN A 329 40.78 7.99 9.79
CA ASN A 329 41.11 8.04 8.36
C ASN A 329 41.64 6.72 7.77
N ASP A 330 41.31 5.59 8.38
CA ASP A 330 41.62 4.27 7.87
C ASP A 330 40.44 3.30 7.98
N TRP A 331 40.41 2.32 7.07
CA TRP A 331 39.50 1.19 7.17
C TRP A 331 40.16 0.07 7.94
N ILE A 332 39.56 -0.39 9.02
CA ILE A 332 40.02 -1.56 9.77
C ILE A 332 39.03 -2.72 9.64
N ILE A 333 39.52 -3.95 9.75
CA ILE A 333 38.65 -5.13 9.81
C ILE A 333 38.30 -5.35 11.28
N ILE A 334 37.02 -5.29 11.61
CA ILE A 334 36.53 -5.53 12.98
C ILE A 334 35.97 -6.93 13.15
N GLU A 335 35.51 -7.56 12.06
CA GLU A 335 35.06 -8.95 12.05
C GLU A 335 35.42 -9.60 10.71
N ASN A 336 35.83 -10.87 10.74
CA ASN A 336 35.95 -11.71 9.55
C ASN A 336 35.54 -13.14 9.91
N LYS A 337 34.48 -13.63 9.27
CA LYS A 337 33.88 -14.92 9.58
C LYS A 337 33.76 -15.77 8.33
N GLU A 338 34.38 -16.94 8.34
CA GLU A 338 34.15 -17.98 7.32
C GLU A 338 32.78 -18.64 7.54
N GLN A 339 32.03 -18.78 6.46
CA GLN A 339 30.78 -19.53 6.38
C GLN A 339 30.92 -20.57 5.27
N LYS A 340 30.78 -21.84 5.62
CA LYS A 340 30.67 -22.91 4.61
C LYS A 340 29.30 -22.83 3.97
N LYS A 341 29.29 -22.70 2.64
CA LYS A 341 28.08 -22.82 1.85
C LYS A 341 27.92 -24.29 1.50
N ASN A 342 27.05 -24.97 2.25
CA ASN A 342 26.64 -26.35 1.99
C ASN A 342 25.54 -26.39 0.95
#